data_AF-A0A1Y2ATC0-F1
#
_entry.id   AF-A0A1Y2ATC0-F1
#
_cell.length_a   1.000
_cell.length_b   1.000
_cell.length_c   1.000
_cell.angle_alpha   90.00
_cell.angle_beta   90.00
_cell.angle_gamma   90.00
#
_symmetry.space_group_name_H-M   'P 1'
#
loop_
_entity.id
_entity.type
_entity.pdbx_description
1 polymer ?
#
loop_
_entity_poly.entity_id
_entity_poly.type
_entity_poly.pdbx_seq_one_letter_code
_entity_poly.pdbx_strand_id
1 'polypeptide(L)'
;MKFNKISITAISVAMIAAGSAFAQNAEIGTWAGFRKGAASFTFDDGAPSHVSDGAPVFEKYGYRATFFLVYNWNPNWSGFQSLANKGHEIGSHSNSHGQNMSGEEASSKRNIGGKINQKYGIISVAYPNCNVPNEGAVLQNYILGRICNGSWQGMSDNMGKNGPSNWAKVPAIMTGSEGQIRSTNDFTSQMQKVIQSNGWVSFLTHGYQGKNNGSATYSPTDLSAIEGALQWAKQNDKNIWIAPMGFVAMYIKERDASKIESQGSDSSSMTFELKHNIANGVSKFDYPLSIRVKSDWSKVEVTQNGTKIDSKIESGYIYFDAVPNGGKIVVKNGNASSSSNTTSKASGTKTLPTTYTNCWAKALGYPCCTQATEVVYTDSNGQWGIQNNDWCGKPDSNTKNCWARSLGYNCCSTSTCRNAQFSDNDGQWDIENGNWCGIATTNTLC
;
A
#
# COMPACT_ATOMS: atom_id res chain seq x y z
N MET A 1 23.40 77.13 -20.19
CA MET A 1 22.59 76.24 -19.33
C MET A 1 22.50 74.88 -20.03
N LYS A 2 23.45 73.98 -19.78
CA LYS A 2 23.31 72.79 -18.90
C LYS A 2 21.99 72.05 -19.10
N PHE A 3 22.00 71.03 -19.95
CA PHE A 3 21.15 69.85 -19.79
C PHE A 3 22.04 68.63 -19.63
N ASN A 4 21.83 67.94 -18.52
CA ASN A 4 22.68 66.90 -17.96
C ASN A 4 22.63 65.61 -18.79
N LYS A 5 23.79 64.97 -18.91
CA LYS A 5 23.91 63.55 -19.30
C LYS A 5 23.23 62.70 -18.22
N ILE A 6 22.15 62.01 -18.57
CA ILE A 6 21.58 60.94 -17.75
C ILE A 6 22.24 59.65 -18.20
N SER A 7 23.12 59.10 -17.36
CA SER A 7 23.59 57.72 -17.47
C SER A 7 22.43 56.80 -17.15
N ILE A 8 22.01 56.00 -18.13
CA ILE A 8 21.11 54.86 -17.89
C ILE A 8 22.00 53.72 -17.42
N THR A 9 22.06 53.52 -16.10
CA THR A 9 22.61 52.32 -15.50
C THR A 9 21.70 51.16 -15.88
N ALA A 10 22.21 50.23 -16.70
CA ALA A 10 21.54 48.97 -16.97
C ALA A 10 21.43 48.18 -15.66
N ILE A 11 20.24 48.17 -15.06
CA ILE A 11 19.90 47.24 -14.00
C ILE A 11 19.71 45.89 -14.68
N SER A 12 20.72 45.03 -14.59
CA SER A 12 20.61 43.63 -14.93
C SER A 12 19.54 43.00 -14.02
N VAL A 13 18.33 42.85 -14.54
CA VAL A 13 17.30 41.99 -13.95
C VAL A 13 17.71 40.55 -14.21
N ALA A 14 18.65 40.06 -13.41
CA ALA A 14 18.97 38.65 -13.30
C ALA A 14 18.28 38.10 -12.05
N MET A 15 16.95 38.04 -12.07
CA MET A 15 16.20 37.27 -11.09
C MET A 15 15.02 36.58 -11.76
N ILE A 16 14.80 35.34 -11.33
CA ILE A 16 13.68 34.44 -11.64
C ILE A 16 13.82 33.65 -12.96
N ALA A 17 14.84 32.79 -13.04
CA ALA A 17 14.80 31.63 -13.93
C ALA A 17 15.15 30.29 -13.24
N ALA A 18 15.58 30.32 -11.97
CA ALA A 18 15.97 29.09 -11.25
C ALA A 18 14.76 28.25 -10.81
N GLY A 19 13.60 28.86 -10.49
CA GLY A 19 12.43 28.11 -10.03
C GLY A 19 11.74 27.26 -11.10
N SER A 20 11.85 27.66 -12.37
CA SER A 20 11.15 27.03 -13.49
C SER A 20 11.82 25.74 -13.99
N ALA A 21 13.11 25.55 -13.70
CA ALA A 21 13.88 24.40 -14.19
C ALA A 21 13.74 23.15 -13.30
N PHE A 22 13.42 23.30 -12.00
CA PHE A 22 13.37 22.17 -11.06
C PHE A 22 12.01 21.47 -10.99
N ALA A 23 10.90 22.17 -11.26
CA ALA A 23 9.56 21.56 -11.34
C ALA A 23 9.43 20.52 -12.46
N GLN A 24 10.32 20.54 -13.46
CA GLN A 24 10.33 19.60 -14.60
C GLN A 24 10.93 18.22 -14.26
N ASN A 25 11.41 17.99 -13.03
CA ASN A 25 12.17 16.78 -12.67
C ASN A 25 11.38 15.73 -11.89
N ALA A 26 10.10 15.97 -11.59
CA ALA A 26 9.24 15.03 -10.87
C ALA A 26 8.21 14.38 -11.79
N GLU A 27 8.01 13.08 -11.69
CA GLU A 27 7.12 12.30 -12.55
C GLU A 27 6.22 11.38 -11.72
N ILE A 28 4.98 11.20 -12.18
CA ILE A 28 4.06 10.19 -11.64
C ILE A 28 4.23 8.90 -12.46
N GLY A 29 4.43 7.78 -11.77
CA GLY A 29 4.55 6.46 -12.39
C GLY A 29 3.27 6.05 -13.10
N THR A 30 3.39 5.44 -14.29
CA THR A 30 2.23 4.88 -14.98
C THR A 30 1.53 3.81 -14.14
N TRP A 31 2.31 2.97 -13.47
CA TRP A 31 1.83 1.98 -12.51
C TRP A 31 2.60 2.13 -11.20
N ALA A 32 2.00 1.71 -10.09
CA ALA A 32 2.64 1.77 -8.78
C ALA A 32 4.03 1.13 -8.81
N GLY A 33 5.02 1.79 -8.18
CA GLY A 33 6.42 1.40 -8.20
C GLY A 33 7.11 1.50 -9.57
N PHE A 34 6.59 2.31 -10.50
CA PHE A 34 7.12 2.45 -11.87
C PHE A 34 7.18 1.14 -12.68
N ARG A 35 6.30 0.20 -12.34
CA ARG A 35 6.10 -1.06 -13.06
C ARG A 35 5.62 -0.78 -14.50
N LYS A 36 5.71 -1.80 -15.35
CA LYS A 36 5.40 -1.74 -16.79
C LYS A 36 4.04 -2.31 -17.14
N GLY A 37 3.28 -2.85 -16.21
CA GLY A 37 1.91 -3.28 -16.45
C GLY A 37 1.20 -3.51 -15.14
N ALA A 38 -0.12 -3.67 -15.21
CA ALA A 38 -0.94 -4.06 -14.07
C ALA A 38 -1.79 -5.30 -14.38
N ALA A 39 -2.12 -6.06 -13.36
CA ALA A 39 -3.12 -7.12 -13.44
C ALA A 39 -4.02 -7.15 -12.21
N SER A 40 -5.30 -7.45 -12.41
CA SER A 40 -6.28 -7.60 -11.35
C SER A 40 -6.99 -8.94 -11.43
N PHE A 41 -7.03 -9.65 -10.32
CA PHE A 41 -7.78 -10.90 -10.20
C PHE A 41 -9.08 -10.61 -9.46
N THR A 42 -10.19 -10.99 -10.07
CA THR A 42 -11.50 -10.72 -9.54
C THR A 42 -12.34 -11.98 -9.44
N PHE A 43 -13.16 -12.03 -8.41
CA PHE A 43 -13.91 -13.23 -8.01
C PHE A 43 -15.39 -12.89 -7.81
N ASP A 44 -16.29 -13.61 -8.48
CA ASP A 44 -17.74 -13.36 -8.44
C ASP A 44 -18.47 -14.32 -7.51
N ASP A 45 -19.65 -13.89 -7.06
CA ASP A 45 -20.63 -14.65 -6.29
C ASP A 45 -20.38 -14.80 -4.79
N GLY A 46 -19.20 -14.43 -4.28
CA GLY A 46 -18.89 -14.51 -2.85
C GLY A 46 -18.81 -15.95 -2.33
N ALA A 47 -18.17 -16.84 -3.09
CA ALA A 47 -18.00 -18.25 -2.75
C ALA A 47 -17.27 -18.45 -1.40
N PRO A 48 -17.62 -19.48 -0.60
CA PRO A 48 -16.86 -19.81 0.61
C PRO A 48 -15.38 -20.07 0.34
N SER A 49 -15.07 -20.75 -0.78
CA SER A 49 -13.71 -21.08 -1.22
C SER A 49 -12.85 -19.84 -1.52
N HIS A 50 -13.45 -18.68 -1.81
CA HIS A 50 -12.70 -17.43 -1.92
C HIS A 50 -11.98 -17.06 -0.63
N VAL A 51 -12.65 -17.28 0.50
CA VAL A 51 -12.12 -16.96 1.83
C VAL A 51 -11.18 -18.06 2.31
N SER A 52 -11.56 -19.33 2.15
CA SER A 52 -10.81 -20.45 2.71
C SER A 52 -9.59 -20.87 1.89
N ASP A 53 -9.63 -20.68 0.56
CA ASP A 53 -8.62 -21.22 -0.36
C ASP A 53 -7.98 -20.12 -1.22
N GLY A 54 -8.80 -19.29 -1.85
CA GLY A 54 -8.36 -18.27 -2.82
C GLY A 54 -7.49 -17.18 -2.19
N ALA A 55 -8.06 -16.41 -1.26
CA ALA A 55 -7.36 -15.28 -0.65
C ALA A 55 -6.01 -15.66 0.01
N PRO A 56 -5.90 -16.78 0.77
CA PRO A 56 -4.61 -17.23 1.31
C PRO A 56 -3.51 -17.41 0.26
N VAL A 57 -3.85 -17.87 -0.96
CA VAL A 57 -2.89 -18.02 -2.06
C VAL A 57 -2.36 -16.64 -2.50
N PHE A 58 -3.19 -15.60 -2.56
CA PHE A 58 -2.73 -14.24 -2.85
C PHE A 58 -1.89 -13.67 -1.71
N GLU A 59 -2.33 -13.86 -0.47
CA GLU A 59 -1.63 -13.38 0.73
C GLU A 59 -0.19 -13.92 0.81
N LYS A 60 0.01 -15.20 0.46
CA LYS A 60 1.33 -15.89 0.40
C LYS A 60 2.37 -15.13 -0.43
N TYR A 61 1.97 -14.44 -1.51
CA TYR A 61 2.88 -13.69 -2.38
C TYR A 61 2.92 -12.18 -2.10
N GLY A 62 2.13 -11.71 -1.13
CA GLY A 62 2.00 -10.28 -0.83
C GLY A 62 1.00 -9.56 -1.74
N TYR A 63 0.12 -10.28 -2.44
CA TYR A 63 -0.88 -9.71 -3.35
C TYR A 63 -2.28 -9.76 -2.77
N ARG A 64 -3.15 -8.88 -3.29
CA ARG A 64 -4.55 -8.65 -2.88
C ARG A 64 -5.41 -8.75 -4.14
N ALA A 65 -6.66 -9.13 -3.96
CA ALA A 65 -7.62 -9.38 -5.04
C ALA A 65 -8.97 -8.70 -4.76
N THR A 66 -9.87 -8.72 -5.75
CA THR A 66 -11.23 -8.18 -5.62
C THR A 66 -12.27 -9.29 -5.56
N PHE A 67 -13.18 -9.22 -4.60
CA PHE A 67 -14.30 -10.17 -4.46
C PHE A 67 -15.63 -9.42 -4.57
N PHE A 68 -16.43 -9.77 -5.57
CA PHE A 68 -17.74 -9.17 -5.82
C PHE A 68 -18.83 -10.05 -5.21
N LEU A 69 -19.64 -9.47 -4.33
CA LEU A 69 -20.59 -10.22 -3.49
C LEU A 69 -22.03 -10.01 -3.94
N VAL A 70 -22.81 -11.08 -3.98
CA VAL A 70 -24.27 -11.04 -4.10
C VAL A 70 -24.85 -10.95 -2.69
N TYR A 71 -25.52 -9.84 -2.37
CA TYR A 71 -25.96 -9.58 -0.99
C TYR A 71 -26.94 -10.64 -0.44
N ASN A 72 -27.97 -11.00 -1.21
CA ASN A 72 -29.04 -11.91 -0.78
C ASN A 72 -28.61 -13.39 -0.74
N TRP A 73 -27.45 -13.73 -1.30
CA TRP A 73 -26.90 -15.09 -1.19
C TRP A 73 -26.22 -15.33 0.16
N ASN A 74 -26.22 -14.31 1.03
CA ASN A 74 -25.71 -14.36 2.39
C ASN A 74 -24.29 -14.98 2.44
N PRO A 75 -23.30 -14.37 1.75
CA PRO A 75 -21.93 -14.84 1.77
C PRO A 75 -21.34 -14.81 3.19
N ASN A 76 -20.17 -15.40 3.36
CA ASN A 76 -19.45 -15.39 4.64
C ASN A 76 -18.99 -13.96 5.02
N TRP A 77 -19.89 -13.16 5.59
CA TRP A 77 -19.66 -11.74 5.89
C TRP A 77 -18.44 -11.51 6.78
N SER A 78 -18.26 -12.31 7.82
CA SER A 78 -17.10 -12.19 8.71
C SER A 78 -15.79 -12.55 7.99
N GLY A 79 -15.82 -13.58 7.14
CA GLY A 79 -14.71 -13.94 6.27
C GLY A 79 -14.32 -12.80 5.33
N PHE A 80 -15.27 -12.25 4.59
CA PHE A 80 -15.00 -11.14 3.67
C PHE A 80 -14.63 -9.84 4.39
N GLN A 81 -15.15 -9.58 5.60
CA GLN A 81 -14.68 -8.47 6.43
C GLN A 81 -13.22 -8.64 6.84
N SER A 82 -12.81 -9.87 7.18
CA SER A 82 -11.40 -10.18 7.47
C SER A 82 -10.51 -9.93 6.25
N LEU A 83 -10.96 -10.34 5.05
CA LEU A 83 -10.23 -10.05 3.81
C LEU A 83 -10.12 -8.54 3.53
N ALA A 84 -11.21 -7.78 3.74
CA ALA A 84 -11.20 -6.32 3.63
C ALA A 84 -10.18 -5.67 4.58
N ASN A 85 -10.10 -6.14 5.82
CA ASN A 85 -9.12 -5.66 6.80
C ASN A 85 -7.67 -5.93 6.38
N LYS A 86 -7.43 -6.98 5.59
CA LYS A 86 -6.12 -7.31 5.01
C LYS A 86 -5.83 -6.59 3.68
N GLY A 87 -6.74 -5.73 3.23
CA GLY A 87 -6.59 -4.92 2.02
C GLY A 87 -7.04 -5.58 0.73
N HIS A 88 -7.75 -6.71 0.79
CA HIS A 88 -8.52 -7.16 -0.37
C HIS A 88 -9.70 -6.20 -0.59
N GLU A 89 -10.12 -6.07 -1.85
CA GLU A 89 -11.29 -5.25 -2.18
C GLU A 89 -12.55 -6.11 -2.14
N ILE A 90 -13.61 -5.56 -1.53
CA ILE A 90 -14.95 -6.12 -1.62
C ILE A 90 -15.81 -5.20 -2.49
N GLY A 91 -16.38 -5.75 -3.56
CA GLY A 91 -17.23 -5.05 -4.52
C GLY A 91 -18.66 -5.58 -4.55
N SER A 92 -19.53 -4.90 -5.31
CA SER A 92 -20.91 -5.32 -5.52
C SER A 92 -21.07 -6.34 -6.65
N HIS A 93 -21.91 -7.34 -6.46
CA HIS A 93 -22.42 -8.20 -7.54
C HIS A 93 -23.96 -8.23 -7.53
N SER A 94 -24.58 -7.05 -7.47
CA SER A 94 -26.03 -6.84 -7.26
C SER A 94 -26.53 -7.28 -5.86
N ASN A 95 -27.83 -7.14 -5.60
CA ASN A 95 -28.46 -7.72 -4.42
C ASN A 95 -28.79 -9.19 -4.63
N SER A 96 -29.40 -9.53 -5.76
CA SER A 96 -30.04 -10.84 -5.94
C SER A 96 -29.42 -11.73 -7.02
N HIS A 97 -28.45 -11.22 -7.77
CA HIS A 97 -27.91 -11.86 -8.98
C HIS A 97 -29.01 -12.07 -10.03
N GLY A 98 -29.75 -11.00 -10.35
CA GLY A 98 -30.77 -11.01 -11.39
C GLY A 98 -30.20 -11.18 -12.81
N GLN A 99 -31.07 -11.15 -13.83
CA GLN A 99 -30.62 -11.17 -15.23
C GLN A 99 -29.72 -9.98 -15.55
N ASN A 100 -29.97 -8.84 -14.92
CA ASN A 100 -29.08 -7.68 -14.83
C ASN A 100 -29.22 -7.08 -13.41
N MET A 101 -28.59 -5.93 -13.16
CA MET A 101 -28.65 -5.26 -11.85
C MET A 101 -29.31 -3.87 -11.88
N SER A 102 -30.11 -3.56 -12.91
CA SER A 102 -30.74 -2.25 -13.09
C SER A 102 -31.68 -1.94 -11.93
N GLY A 103 -31.46 -0.80 -11.27
CA GLY A 103 -32.22 -0.40 -10.09
C GLY A 103 -31.65 -0.94 -8.78
N GLU A 104 -30.66 -1.82 -8.83
CA GLU A 104 -30.00 -2.37 -7.64
C GLU A 104 -28.70 -1.66 -7.29
N GLU A 105 -28.13 -0.83 -8.17
CA GLU A 105 -26.79 -0.21 -8.04
C GLU A 105 -26.60 0.45 -6.67
N ALA A 106 -27.50 1.37 -6.31
CA ALA A 106 -27.38 2.09 -5.05
C ALA A 106 -27.66 1.19 -3.84
N SER A 107 -28.60 0.25 -3.96
CA SER A 107 -28.96 -0.64 -2.86
C SER A 107 -27.92 -1.71 -2.58
N SER A 108 -27.31 -2.32 -3.61
CA SER A 108 -26.23 -3.31 -3.47
C SER A 108 -25.02 -2.67 -2.79
N LYS A 109 -24.62 -1.47 -3.24
CA LYS A 109 -23.57 -0.69 -2.57
C LYS A 109 -23.87 -0.46 -1.09
N ARG A 110 -25.06 0.05 -0.77
CA ARG A 110 -25.46 0.34 0.63
C ARG A 110 -25.54 -0.92 1.48
N ASN A 111 -26.16 -1.98 0.98
CA ASN A 111 -26.39 -3.22 1.73
C ASN A 111 -25.07 -3.92 2.06
N ILE A 112 -24.17 -4.03 1.09
CA ILE A 112 -22.84 -4.61 1.31
C ILE A 112 -21.99 -3.69 2.19
N GLY A 113 -22.05 -2.36 1.98
CA GLY A 113 -21.36 -1.39 2.84
C GLY A 113 -21.85 -1.39 4.29
N GLY A 114 -23.09 -1.82 4.54
CA GLY A 114 -23.63 -2.05 5.88
C GLY A 114 -23.14 -3.34 6.55
N LYS A 115 -22.48 -4.23 5.80
CA LYS A 115 -21.87 -5.48 6.30
C LYS A 115 -20.35 -5.43 6.33
N ILE A 116 -19.75 -4.68 5.40
CA ILE A 116 -18.31 -4.63 5.17
C ILE A 116 -17.82 -3.19 5.28
N ASN A 117 -16.99 -2.93 6.29
CA ASN A 117 -16.24 -1.69 6.42
C ASN A 117 -14.88 -1.83 5.72
N GLN A 118 -14.56 -0.92 4.81
CA GLN A 118 -13.26 -0.85 4.13
C GLN A 118 -12.91 0.60 3.80
N LYS A 119 -11.61 0.92 3.71
CA LYS A 119 -11.09 2.30 3.62
C LYS A 119 -11.81 3.18 2.59
N TYR A 120 -12.04 2.64 1.40
CA TYR A 120 -12.62 3.37 0.26
C TYR A 120 -14.13 3.14 0.09
N GLY A 121 -14.75 2.30 0.94
CA GLY A 121 -16.12 1.84 0.76
C GLY A 121 -16.28 0.88 -0.43
N ILE A 122 -17.53 0.60 -0.81
CA ILE A 122 -17.86 -0.23 -1.98
C ILE A 122 -17.78 0.65 -3.24
N ILE A 123 -16.69 0.52 -3.98
CA ILE A 123 -16.36 1.42 -5.10
C ILE A 123 -16.50 0.78 -6.48
N SER A 124 -16.55 -0.55 -6.56
CA SER A 124 -16.62 -1.29 -7.81
C SER A 124 -17.83 -2.21 -7.85
N VAL A 125 -18.26 -2.53 -9.07
CA VAL A 125 -19.34 -3.48 -9.31
C VAL A 125 -19.03 -4.41 -10.47
N ALA A 126 -19.47 -5.65 -10.35
CA ALA A 126 -19.49 -6.66 -11.41
C ALA A 126 -20.94 -6.94 -11.81
N TYR A 127 -21.23 -7.04 -13.11
CA TYR A 127 -22.60 -7.25 -13.57
C TYR A 127 -22.95 -8.75 -13.64
N PRO A 128 -24.05 -9.19 -13.00
CA PRO A 128 -24.60 -10.52 -13.22
C PRO A 128 -24.81 -10.79 -14.71
N ASN A 129 -24.39 -11.97 -15.17
CA ASN A 129 -24.47 -12.39 -16.57
C ASN A 129 -23.81 -11.42 -17.57
N CYS A 130 -22.90 -10.56 -17.10
CA CYS A 130 -22.22 -9.55 -17.90
C CYS A 130 -23.17 -8.50 -18.55
N ASN A 131 -24.42 -8.44 -18.10
CA ASN A 131 -25.45 -7.57 -18.68
C ASN A 131 -25.32 -6.16 -18.12
N VAL A 132 -24.87 -5.23 -18.96
CA VAL A 132 -24.63 -3.84 -18.57
C VAL A 132 -25.97 -3.16 -18.23
N PRO A 133 -26.13 -2.62 -17.01
CA PRO A 133 -27.33 -1.87 -16.63
C PRO A 133 -27.23 -0.42 -17.14
N ASN A 134 -27.94 0.52 -16.53
CA ASN A 134 -27.78 1.93 -16.85
C ASN A 134 -26.38 2.44 -16.44
N GLU A 135 -25.54 2.78 -17.42
CA GLU A 135 -24.16 3.22 -17.17
C GLU A 135 -24.08 4.47 -16.27
N GLY A 136 -25.04 5.39 -16.39
CA GLY A 136 -25.11 6.58 -15.53
C GLY A 136 -25.39 6.23 -14.07
N ALA A 137 -26.32 5.30 -13.82
CA ALA A 137 -26.60 4.80 -12.48
C ALA A 137 -25.39 4.07 -11.88
N VAL A 138 -24.64 3.32 -12.70
CA VAL A 138 -23.39 2.70 -12.26
C VAL A 138 -22.38 3.78 -11.85
N LEU A 139 -22.11 4.75 -12.70
CA LEU A 139 -21.07 5.77 -12.44
C LEU A 139 -21.47 6.79 -11.37
N GLN A 140 -22.76 6.88 -11.03
CA GLN A 140 -23.22 7.63 -9.86
C GLN A 140 -22.88 6.91 -8.54
N ASN A 141 -22.79 5.58 -8.55
CA ASN A 141 -22.61 4.76 -7.35
C ASN A 141 -21.21 4.15 -7.22
N TYR A 142 -20.53 3.92 -8.33
CA TYR A 142 -19.26 3.18 -8.41
C TYR A 142 -18.28 3.93 -9.31
N ILE A 143 -16.98 3.74 -9.08
CA ILE A 143 -15.94 4.34 -9.92
C ILE A 143 -15.75 3.54 -11.22
N LEU A 144 -16.20 2.29 -11.22
CA LEU A 144 -16.14 1.37 -12.35
C LEU A 144 -17.25 0.32 -12.26
N GLY A 145 -17.65 -0.20 -13.41
CA GLY A 145 -18.46 -1.40 -13.54
C GLY A 145 -17.84 -2.38 -14.52
N ARG A 146 -17.75 -3.65 -14.12
CA ARG A 146 -17.00 -4.70 -14.80
C ARG A 146 -17.92 -5.64 -15.56
N ILE A 147 -17.60 -5.82 -16.84
CA ILE A 147 -18.19 -6.80 -17.74
C ILE A 147 -17.26 -8.02 -17.86
N CYS A 148 -17.79 -9.09 -18.44
CA CYS A 148 -16.97 -10.18 -18.95
C CYS A 148 -16.37 -9.78 -20.30
N ASN A 149 -15.24 -10.39 -20.65
CA ASN A 149 -14.55 -10.36 -21.94
C ASN A 149 -14.91 -9.17 -22.83
N GLY A 150 -14.04 -8.16 -22.88
CA GLY A 150 -14.20 -7.04 -23.80
C GLY A 150 -14.41 -7.49 -25.24
N SER A 151 -13.78 -8.60 -25.64
CA SER A 151 -13.93 -9.17 -26.98
C SER A 151 -15.38 -9.57 -27.33
N TRP A 152 -16.22 -9.90 -26.34
CA TRP A 152 -17.65 -10.17 -26.57
C TRP A 152 -18.46 -8.92 -26.92
N GLN A 153 -17.91 -7.74 -26.63
CA GLN A 153 -18.51 -6.44 -26.94
C GLN A 153 -17.69 -5.66 -27.99
N GLY A 154 -16.80 -6.34 -28.73
CA GLY A 154 -15.94 -5.72 -29.75
C GLY A 154 -14.84 -4.80 -29.17
N MET A 155 -14.49 -4.97 -27.90
CA MET A 155 -13.43 -4.23 -27.22
C MET A 155 -12.19 -5.11 -26.97
N SER A 156 -11.05 -4.49 -26.70
CA SER A 156 -9.86 -5.23 -26.26
C SER A 156 -10.04 -5.74 -24.83
N ASP A 157 -9.66 -7.00 -24.59
CA ASP A 157 -9.57 -7.58 -23.25
C ASP A 157 -8.40 -7.00 -22.43
N ASN A 158 -7.31 -6.63 -23.10
CA ASN A 158 -6.18 -5.93 -22.50
C ASN A 158 -6.37 -4.42 -22.67
N MET A 159 -6.46 -3.71 -21.57
CA MET A 159 -6.66 -2.26 -21.53
C MET A 159 -5.33 -1.52 -21.69
N GLY A 160 -5.39 -0.28 -22.18
CA GLY A 160 -4.24 0.62 -22.21
C GLY A 160 -3.91 1.20 -20.84
N LYS A 161 -2.82 1.96 -20.75
CA LYS A 161 -2.38 2.62 -19.51
C LYS A 161 -3.41 3.54 -18.85
N ASN A 162 -4.34 4.10 -19.63
CA ASN A 162 -5.39 5.00 -19.16
C ASN A 162 -6.70 4.25 -18.83
N GLY A 163 -6.68 2.92 -18.76
CA GLY A 163 -7.86 2.10 -18.54
C GLY A 163 -8.76 1.97 -19.78
N PRO A 164 -10.02 1.57 -19.61
CA PRO A 164 -10.99 1.46 -20.69
C PRO A 164 -11.51 2.84 -21.11
N SER A 165 -12.02 2.95 -22.34
CA SER A 165 -12.71 4.16 -22.81
C SER A 165 -14.03 4.42 -22.08
N ASN A 166 -14.65 3.38 -21.53
CA ASN A 166 -15.87 3.46 -20.74
C ASN A 166 -15.70 2.73 -19.40
N TRP A 167 -15.71 3.49 -18.31
CA TRP A 167 -15.54 2.94 -16.95
C TRP A 167 -16.75 2.14 -16.46
N ALA A 168 -17.91 2.24 -17.11
CA ALA A 168 -19.04 1.34 -16.85
C ALA A 168 -18.91 0.00 -17.60
N LYS A 169 -17.84 -0.21 -18.38
CA LYS A 169 -17.61 -1.42 -19.17
C LYS A 169 -16.14 -1.85 -19.09
N VAL A 170 -15.62 -2.02 -17.88
CA VAL A 170 -14.27 -2.53 -17.66
C VAL A 170 -14.22 -4.03 -18.01
N PRO A 171 -13.40 -4.49 -18.97
CA PRO A 171 -13.32 -5.89 -19.33
C PRO A 171 -12.54 -6.72 -18.30
N ALA A 172 -12.99 -7.96 -18.08
CA ALA A 172 -12.21 -9.00 -17.41
C ALA A 172 -12.35 -10.34 -18.14
N ILE A 173 -11.23 -11.01 -18.39
CA ILE A 173 -11.19 -12.25 -19.16
C ILE A 173 -11.65 -13.40 -18.26
N MET A 174 -12.66 -14.13 -18.71
CA MET A 174 -13.21 -15.28 -17.99
C MET A 174 -12.20 -16.43 -17.90
N THR A 175 -12.07 -16.99 -16.71
CA THR A 175 -11.23 -18.14 -16.37
C THR A 175 -12.04 -19.43 -16.27
N GLY A 176 -11.36 -20.58 -16.17
CA GLY A 176 -11.99 -21.88 -15.94
C GLY A 176 -12.46 -22.57 -17.22
N SER A 177 -13.25 -23.65 -17.07
CA SER A 177 -13.62 -24.55 -18.16
C SER A 177 -14.36 -23.88 -19.31
N GLU A 178 -15.20 -22.89 -19.02
CA GLU A 178 -15.94 -22.11 -20.02
C GLU A 178 -15.14 -20.89 -20.51
N GLY A 179 -14.08 -20.53 -19.78
CA GLY A 179 -13.24 -19.38 -20.05
C GLY A 179 -12.08 -19.66 -21.01
N GLN A 180 -11.39 -18.58 -21.39
CA GLN A 180 -10.19 -18.62 -22.24
C GLN A 180 -8.90 -18.84 -21.45
N ILE A 181 -8.92 -18.58 -20.14
CA ILE A 181 -7.75 -18.66 -19.26
C ILE A 181 -7.89 -19.89 -18.36
N ARG A 182 -7.09 -20.93 -18.62
CA ARG A 182 -7.23 -22.25 -17.98
C ARG A 182 -5.97 -22.73 -17.29
N SER A 183 -4.81 -22.17 -17.65
CA SER A 183 -3.50 -22.59 -17.16
C SER A 183 -2.66 -21.40 -16.69
N THR A 184 -1.61 -21.69 -15.93
CA THR A 184 -0.57 -20.71 -15.57
C THR A 184 -0.04 -19.98 -16.80
N ASN A 185 0.16 -20.69 -17.91
CA ASN A 185 0.68 -20.09 -19.15
C ASN A 185 -0.31 -19.09 -19.76
N ASP A 186 -1.62 -19.34 -19.66
CA ASP A 186 -2.63 -18.40 -20.18
C ASP A 186 -2.63 -17.10 -19.37
N PHE A 187 -2.61 -17.19 -18.03
CA PHE A 187 -2.54 -16.02 -17.14
C PHE A 187 -1.26 -15.21 -17.41
N THR A 188 -0.11 -15.87 -17.39
CA THR A 188 1.20 -15.23 -17.58
C THR A 188 1.36 -14.64 -18.97
N SER A 189 0.81 -15.27 -20.01
CA SER A 189 0.81 -14.73 -21.37
C SER A 189 0.05 -13.40 -21.46
N GLN A 190 -1.09 -13.27 -20.78
CA GLN A 190 -1.83 -11.99 -20.76
C GLN A 190 -1.09 -10.93 -19.94
N MET A 191 -0.51 -11.31 -18.79
CA MET A 191 0.32 -10.39 -17.99
C MET A 191 1.55 -9.91 -18.77
N GLN A 192 2.21 -10.78 -19.55
CA GLN A 192 3.32 -10.41 -20.42
C GLN A 192 2.89 -9.41 -21.52
N LYS A 193 1.73 -9.59 -22.13
CA LYS A 193 1.20 -8.65 -23.13
C LYS A 193 1.03 -7.25 -22.55
N VAL A 194 0.49 -7.14 -21.34
CA VAL A 194 0.30 -5.82 -20.71
C VAL A 194 1.59 -5.20 -20.20
N ILE A 195 2.60 -6.00 -19.82
CA ILE A 195 3.96 -5.49 -19.57
C ILE A 195 4.53 -4.85 -20.84
N GLN A 196 4.34 -5.50 -22.00
CA GLN A 196 4.87 -5.01 -23.28
C GLN A 196 4.14 -3.75 -23.77
N SER A 197 2.82 -3.68 -23.58
CA SER A 197 2.00 -2.56 -24.03
C SER A 197 1.85 -1.42 -23.01
N ASN A 198 2.48 -1.55 -21.84
CA ASN A 198 2.27 -0.67 -20.70
C ASN A 198 0.81 -0.63 -20.19
N GLY A 199 0.08 -1.74 -20.35
CA GLY A 199 -1.36 -1.84 -20.16
C GLY A 199 -1.82 -2.48 -18.83
N TRP A 200 -3.09 -2.85 -18.80
CA TRP A 200 -3.76 -3.50 -17.67
C TRP A 200 -4.65 -4.65 -18.14
N VAL A 201 -4.55 -5.80 -17.47
CA VAL A 201 -5.44 -6.95 -17.70
C VAL A 201 -6.22 -7.27 -16.43
N SER A 202 -7.45 -7.74 -16.58
CA SER A 202 -8.24 -8.26 -15.46
C SER A 202 -8.76 -9.66 -15.75
N PHE A 203 -8.87 -10.48 -14.70
CA PHE A 203 -9.37 -11.85 -14.76
C PHE A 203 -10.66 -11.97 -13.95
N LEU A 204 -11.64 -12.69 -14.49
CA LEU A 204 -12.92 -12.99 -13.85
C LEU A 204 -12.98 -14.48 -13.54
N THR A 205 -13.12 -14.82 -12.26
CA THR A 205 -13.23 -16.19 -11.74
C THR A 205 -14.49 -16.32 -10.89
N HIS A 206 -15.19 -17.45 -10.97
CA HIS A 206 -16.26 -17.77 -10.00
C HIS A 206 -15.67 -18.64 -8.89
N GLY A 207 -15.87 -19.96 -8.92
CA GLY A 207 -15.31 -20.90 -7.96
C GLY A 207 -14.00 -21.58 -8.39
N TYR A 208 -13.53 -22.49 -7.54
CA TYR A 208 -12.35 -23.33 -7.81
C TYR A 208 -12.71 -24.80 -7.97
N GLN A 209 -11.95 -25.52 -8.79
CA GLN A 209 -12.16 -26.96 -9.00
C GLN A 209 -11.96 -27.74 -7.70
N GLY A 210 -12.91 -28.64 -7.38
CA GLY A 210 -12.84 -29.50 -6.20
C GLY A 210 -12.95 -28.78 -4.85
N LYS A 211 -13.41 -27.52 -4.83
CA LYS A 211 -13.57 -26.72 -3.60
C LYS A 211 -15.04 -26.43 -3.28
N ASN A 212 -15.31 -26.02 -2.04
CA ASN A 212 -16.64 -25.60 -1.62
C ASN A 212 -16.98 -24.21 -2.18
N ASN A 213 -17.64 -24.17 -3.34
CA ASN A 213 -17.97 -22.93 -4.03
C ASN A 213 -19.35 -22.36 -3.66
N GLY A 214 -20.16 -23.07 -2.88
CA GLY A 214 -21.56 -22.68 -2.67
C GLY A 214 -22.29 -22.53 -4.02
N SER A 215 -22.88 -21.37 -4.27
CA SER A 215 -23.58 -21.05 -5.53
C SER A 215 -22.65 -20.74 -6.72
N ALA A 216 -21.36 -20.49 -6.48
CA ALA A 216 -20.39 -20.04 -7.49
C ALA A 216 -19.80 -21.19 -8.32
N THR A 217 -20.64 -22.08 -8.87
CA THR A 217 -20.18 -23.33 -9.50
C THR A 217 -19.87 -23.21 -10.99
N TYR A 218 -20.21 -22.09 -11.62
CA TYR A 218 -19.98 -21.88 -13.05
C TYR A 218 -18.50 -21.70 -13.38
N SER A 219 -18.01 -22.37 -14.44
CA SER A 219 -16.62 -22.27 -14.93
C SER A 219 -15.55 -22.31 -13.82
N PRO A 220 -15.48 -23.38 -13.00
CA PRO A 220 -14.54 -23.43 -11.90
C PRO A 220 -13.09 -23.44 -12.41
N THR A 221 -12.24 -22.64 -11.78
CA THR A 221 -10.83 -22.49 -12.16
C THR A 221 -9.93 -23.38 -11.33
N ASP A 222 -8.89 -23.93 -11.96
CA ASP A 222 -7.82 -24.62 -11.23
C ASP A 222 -7.05 -23.60 -10.38
N LEU A 223 -7.12 -23.75 -9.05
CA LEU A 223 -6.43 -22.85 -8.13
C LEU A 223 -4.90 -22.91 -8.28
N SER A 224 -4.35 -24.05 -8.71
CA SER A 224 -2.91 -24.20 -8.94
C SER A 224 -2.44 -23.38 -10.15
N ALA A 225 -3.30 -23.17 -11.15
CA ALA A 225 -3.01 -22.28 -12.28
C ALA A 225 -2.90 -20.82 -11.84
N ILE A 226 -3.78 -20.38 -10.92
CA ILE A 226 -3.71 -19.04 -10.33
C ILE A 226 -2.44 -18.93 -9.47
N GLU A 227 -2.16 -19.91 -8.61
CA GLU A 227 -0.95 -19.90 -7.76
C GLU A 227 0.33 -19.81 -8.59
N GLY A 228 0.45 -20.60 -9.66
CA GLY A 228 1.58 -20.54 -10.58
C GLY A 228 1.72 -19.16 -11.25
N ALA A 229 0.61 -18.52 -11.60
CA ALA A 229 0.62 -17.16 -12.15
C ALA A 229 1.09 -16.11 -11.13
N LEU A 230 0.69 -16.23 -9.86
CA LEU A 230 1.14 -15.34 -8.79
C LEU A 230 2.62 -15.56 -8.44
N GLN A 231 3.09 -16.80 -8.46
CA GLN A 231 4.51 -17.11 -8.31
C GLN A 231 5.33 -16.45 -9.42
N TRP A 232 4.89 -16.55 -10.68
CA TRP A 232 5.52 -15.88 -11.80
C TRP A 232 5.49 -14.35 -11.64
N ALA A 233 4.36 -13.79 -11.21
CA ALA A 233 4.23 -12.36 -10.97
C ALA A 233 5.21 -11.89 -9.89
N LYS A 234 5.41 -12.68 -8.83
CA LYS A 234 6.39 -12.39 -7.77
C LYS A 234 7.83 -12.36 -8.27
N GLN A 235 8.19 -13.27 -9.17
CA GLN A 235 9.51 -13.27 -9.82
C GLN A 235 9.69 -12.07 -10.77
N ASN A 236 8.58 -11.49 -11.23
CA ASN A 236 8.53 -10.34 -12.15
C ASN A 236 8.00 -9.07 -11.48
N ASP A 237 8.05 -8.98 -10.15
CA ASP A 237 7.35 -7.94 -9.38
C ASP A 237 7.77 -6.52 -9.78
N LYS A 238 9.04 -6.33 -10.20
CA LYS A 238 9.54 -5.05 -10.75
C LYS A 238 8.83 -4.59 -12.04
N ASN A 239 8.16 -5.49 -12.74
CA ASN A 239 7.55 -5.25 -14.05
C ASN A 239 6.01 -5.26 -14.00
N ILE A 240 5.38 -6.04 -13.11
CA ILE A 240 3.92 -6.22 -13.08
C ILE A 240 3.34 -5.88 -11.70
N TRP A 241 2.31 -5.04 -11.70
CA TRP A 241 1.59 -4.65 -10.49
C TRP A 241 0.34 -5.50 -10.32
N ILE A 242 0.33 -6.41 -9.35
CA ILE A 242 -0.87 -7.17 -9.01
C ILE A 242 -1.63 -6.42 -7.90
N ALA A 243 -2.85 -5.99 -8.20
CA ALA A 243 -3.67 -5.25 -7.23
C ALA A 243 -5.18 -5.41 -7.48
N PRO A 244 -6.01 -5.13 -6.45
CA PRO A 244 -7.45 -5.09 -6.62
C PRO A 244 -7.89 -4.13 -7.72
N MET A 245 -8.94 -4.52 -8.46
CA MET A 245 -9.44 -3.81 -9.64
C MET A 245 -9.83 -2.36 -9.34
N GLY A 246 -10.56 -2.10 -8.26
CA GLY A 246 -10.92 -0.75 -7.86
C GLY A 246 -9.72 0.09 -7.48
N PHE A 247 -8.65 -0.53 -6.96
CA PHE A 247 -7.44 0.20 -6.55
C PHE A 247 -6.60 0.58 -7.77
N VAL A 248 -6.51 -0.31 -8.77
CA VAL A 248 -5.92 0.03 -10.08
C VAL A 248 -6.72 1.15 -10.75
N ALA A 249 -8.05 1.09 -10.70
CA ALA A 249 -8.91 2.13 -11.26
C ALA A 249 -8.77 3.49 -10.54
N MET A 250 -8.69 3.51 -9.20
CA MET A 250 -8.41 4.73 -8.44
C MET A 250 -7.06 5.29 -8.81
N TYR A 251 -6.00 4.46 -8.85
CA TYR A 251 -4.66 4.89 -9.25
C TYR A 251 -4.67 5.54 -10.64
N ILE A 252 -5.31 4.92 -11.64
CA ILE A 252 -5.40 5.48 -13.00
C ILE A 252 -6.11 6.84 -12.98
N LYS A 253 -7.28 6.93 -12.34
CA LYS A 253 -8.08 8.17 -12.27
C LYS A 253 -7.33 9.28 -11.55
N GLU A 254 -6.70 8.97 -10.42
CA GLU A 254 -5.93 9.92 -9.63
C GLU A 254 -4.67 10.35 -10.35
N ARG A 255 -3.91 9.42 -10.96
CA ARG A 255 -2.74 9.73 -11.79
C ARG A 255 -3.09 10.67 -12.94
N ASP A 256 -4.16 10.38 -13.67
CA ASP A 256 -4.54 11.15 -14.86
C ASP A 256 -5.08 12.54 -14.52
N ALA A 257 -5.70 12.69 -13.35
CA ALA A 257 -6.18 13.98 -12.85
C ALA A 257 -5.12 14.78 -12.07
N SER A 258 -4.07 14.11 -11.59
CA SER A 258 -3.08 14.72 -10.70
C SER A 258 -2.05 15.56 -11.44
N LYS A 259 -1.62 16.63 -10.78
CA LYS A 259 -0.50 17.49 -11.18
C LYS A 259 0.47 17.63 -10.02
N ILE A 260 1.75 17.63 -10.33
CA ILE A 260 2.82 17.98 -9.38
C ILE A 260 3.09 19.48 -9.52
N GLU A 261 2.83 20.24 -8.46
CA GLU A 261 3.05 21.68 -8.40
C GLU A 261 4.26 21.99 -7.52
N SER A 262 5.31 22.55 -8.11
CA SER A 262 6.49 22.99 -7.35
C SER A 262 6.16 24.17 -6.45
N GLN A 263 6.60 24.10 -5.19
CA GLN A 263 6.47 25.16 -4.20
C GLN A 263 7.80 25.86 -3.91
N GLY A 264 8.89 25.41 -4.54
CA GLY A 264 10.23 25.94 -4.34
C GLY A 264 11.28 24.84 -4.17
N SER A 265 12.52 25.18 -4.50
CA SER A 265 13.67 24.30 -4.36
C SER A 265 14.95 25.12 -4.14
N ASP A 266 15.88 24.56 -3.38
CA ASP A 266 17.25 25.05 -3.20
C ASP A 266 18.23 23.87 -3.14
N SER A 267 19.49 24.12 -2.77
CA SER A 267 20.52 23.08 -2.68
C SER A 267 20.27 22.04 -1.57
N SER A 268 19.41 22.37 -0.61
CA SER A 268 19.11 21.59 0.59
C SER A 268 17.73 20.93 0.57
N SER A 269 16.80 21.41 -0.25
CA SER A 269 15.44 20.88 -0.29
C SER A 269 14.70 21.11 -1.61
N MET A 270 13.74 20.23 -1.89
CA MET A 270 12.73 20.40 -2.95
C MET A 270 11.35 20.23 -2.33
N THR A 271 10.43 21.14 -2.62
CA THR A 271 9.06 21.10 -2.09
C THR A 271 8.03 21.07 -3.21
N PHE A 272 7.06 20.17 -3.11
CA PHE A 272 6.01 19.96 -4.10
C PHE A 272 4.64 19.81 -3.43
N GLU A 273 3.58 19.95 -4.21
CA GLU A 273 2.25 19.45 -3.87
C GLU A 273 1.76 18.54 -4.99
N LEU A 274 1.07 17.46 -4.62
CA LEU A 274 0.40 16.55 -5.56
C LEU A 274 -1.10 16.83 -5.46
N LYS A 275 -1.72 17.38 -6.52
CA LYS A 275 -3.11 17.83 -6.48
C LYS A 275 -3.94 17.28 -7.63
N HIS A 276 -5.20 16.97 -7.36
CA HIS A 276 -6.23 16.71 -8.38
C HIS A 276 -7.56 17.33 -7.97
N ASN A 277 -8.50 17.42 -8.92
CA ASN A 277 -9.83 18.00 -8.73
C ASN A 277 -10.98 16.97 -8.72
N ILE A 278 -10.67 15.67 -8.60
CA ILE A 278 -11.70 14.62 -8.52
C ILE A 278 -12.58 14.83 -7.27
N ALA A 279 -13.89 14.79 -7.45
CA ALA A 279 -14.85 14.93 -6.35
C ALA A 279 -14.93 13.66 -5.49
N ASN A 280 -15.04 13.83 -4.17
CA ASN A 280 -15.13 12.73 -3.20
C ASN A 280 -16.52 12.08 -3.10
N GLY A 281 -17.33 12.16 -4.16
CA GLY A 281 -18.73 11.71 -4.13
C GLY A 281 -18.88 10.19 -4.02
N VAL A 282 -18.07 9.44 -4.76
CA VAL A 282 -18.14 7.97 -4.81
C VAL A 282 -17.16 7.29 -3.85
N SER A 283 -15.97 7.87 -3.71
CA SER A 283 -14.86 7.43 -2.84
C SER A 283 -14.01 8.64 -2.44
N LYS A 284 -13.22 8.49 -1.38
CA LYS A 284 -12.11 9.40 -1.06
C LYS A 284 -10.96 9.01 -1.99
N PHE A 285 -10.80 9.75 -3.08
CA PHE A 285 -9.68 9.59 -4.03
C PHE A 285 -8.40 10.08 -3.33
N ASP A 286 -7.82 9.21 -2.51
CA ASP A 286 -6.60 9.42 -1.74
C ASP A 286 -5.62 8.23 -1.89
N TYR A 287 -5.70 7.53 -3.04
CA TYR A 287 -4.85 6.38 -3.30
C TYR A 287 -3.41 6.84 -3.59
N PRO A 288 -2.39 6.33 -2.87
CA PRO A 288 -1.00 6.75 -3.07
C PRO A 288 -0.53 6.57 -4.51
N LEU A 289 0.11 7.62 -5.05
CA LEU A 289 0.73 7.61 -6.37
C LEU A 289 2.25 7.53 -6.24
N SER A 290 2.87 6.69 -7.06
CA SER A 290 4.33 6.58 -7.08
C SER A 290 4.95 7.75 -7.83
N ILE A 291 5.85 8.44 -7.15
CA ILE A 291 6.56 9.59 -7.67
C ILE A 291 8.04 9.25 -7.78
N ARG A 292 8.69 9.76 -8.84
CA ARG A 292 10.16 9.83 -8.90
C ARG A 292 10.61 11.25 -9.16
N VAL A 293 11.69 11.65 -8.52
CA VAL A 293 12.31 12.96 -8.71
C VAL A 293 13.76 12.78 -9.11
N LYS A 294 14.16 13.34 -10.26
CA LYS A 294 15.55 13.28 -10.71
C LYS A 294 16.44 14.07 -9.75
N SER A 295 17.51 13.45 -9.27
CA SER A 295 18.43 14.07 -8.33
C SER A 295 19.78 13.35 -8.30
N ASP A 296 20.85 14.11 -8.05
CA ASP A 296 22.19 13.59 -7.80
C ASP A 296 22.46 13.39 -6.28
N TRP A 297 21.44 13.57 -5.44
CA TRP A 297 21.57 13.39 -3.99
C TRP A 297 21.68 11.91 -3.64
N SER A 298 22.68 11.57 -2.82
CA SER A 298 22.95 10.20 -2.35
C SER A 298 22.27 9.85 -1.03
N LYS A 299 21.75 10.85 -0.31
CA LYS A 299 20.96 10.67 0.91
C LYS A 299 19.81 11.67 0.94
N VAL A 300 18.62 11.19 1.26
CA VAL A 300 17.42 12.04 1.34
C VAL A 300 16.51 11.64 2.49
N GLU A 301 15.69 12.58 2.92
CA GLU A 301 14.53 12.33 3.76
C GLU A 301 13.31 12.94 3.06
N VAL A 302 12.25 12.16 2.92
CA VAL A 302 11.00 12.62 2.30
C VAL A 302 9.90 12.65 3.35
N THR A 303 9.13 13.74 3.37
CA THR A 303 7.96 13.89 4.22
C THR A 303 6.77 14.36 3.38
N GLN A 304 5.55 14.00 3.80
CA GLN A 304 4.31 14.58 3.30
C GLN A 304 3.50 15.12 4.48
N ASN A 305 3.19 16.41 4.44
CA ASN A 305 2.53 17.12 5.54
C ASN A 305 3.21 16.90 6.90
N GLY A 306 4.55 16.87 6.90
CA GLY A 306 5.38 16.63 8.08
C GLY A 306 5.53 15.15 8.48
N THR A 307 4.72 14.24 7.94
CA THR A 307 4.86 12.80 8.19
C THR A 307 5.93 12.21 7.27
N LYS A 308 6.91 11.49 7.83
CA LYS A 308 7.93 10.79 7.05
C LYS A 308 7.29 9.74 6.14
N ILE A 309 7.73 9.70 4.88
CA ILE A 309 7.34 8.67 3.92
C ILE A 309 8.59 7.93 3.44
N ASP A 310 8.43 6.64 3.16
CA ASP A 310 9.52 5.81 2.67
C ASP A 310 10.01 6.30 1.31
N SER A 311 11.33 6.24 1.12
CA SER A 311 11.95 6.64 -0.13
C SER A 311 13.15 5.76 -0.49
N LYS A 312 13.41 5.64 -1.78
CA LYS A 312 14.51 4.86 -2.35
C LYS A 312 15.26 5.70 -3.36
N ILE A 313 16.59 5.68 -3.34
CA ILE A 313 17.41 6.26 -4.40
C ILE A 313 17.88 5.14 -5.34
N GLU A 314 17.65 5.30 -6.64
CA GLU A 314 18.09 4.34 -7.66
C GLU A 314 18.27 5.04 -9.01
N SER A 315 19.40 4.78 -9.68
CA SER A 315 19.67 5.26 -11.04
C SER A 315 19.44 6.77 -11.27
N GLY A 316 19.84 7.61 -10.31
CA GLY A 316 19.71 9.07 -10.40
C GLY A 316 18.31 9.62 -10.11
N TYR A 317 17.45 8.81 -9.47
CA TYR A 317 16.12 9.20 -9.05
C TYR A 317 15.88 8.87 -7.58
N ILE A 318 15.08 9.72 -6.94
CA ILE A 318 14.48 9.47 -5.64
C ILE A 318 13.03 9.01 -5.88
N TYR A 319 12.67 7.82 -5.41
CA TYR A 319 11.34 7.24 -5.51
C TYR A 319 10.63 7.30 -4.15
N PHE A 320 9.34 7.63 -4.15
CA PHE A 320 8.47 7.58 -2.98
C PHE A 320 7.01 7.53 -3.42
N ASP A 321 6.11 7.11 -2.53
CA ASP A 321 4.66 7.14 -2.78
C ASP A 321 4.04 8.31 -2.00
N ALA A 322 3.22 9.13 -2.65
CA ALA A 322 2.57 10.28 -2.04
C ALA A 322 1.06 10.26 -2.28
N VAL A 323 0.28 10.69 -1.28
CA VAL A 323 -1.18 10.77 -1.36
C VAL A 323 -1.59 12.08 -2.04
N PRO A 324 -2.38 12.05 -3.13
CA PRO A 324 -2.90 13.28 -3.73
C PRO A 324 -3.73 14.08 -2.73
N ASN A 325 -3.63 15.41 -2.82
CA ASN A 325 -4.23 16.36 -1.88
C ASN A 325 -3.83 16.15 -0.41
N GLY A 326 -2.77 15.37 -0.15
CA GLY A 326 -2.25 15.07 1.19
C GLY A 326 -1.35 16.14 1.80
N GLY A 327 -1.29 17.34 1.20
CA GLY A 327 -0.43 18.45 1.64
C GLY A 327 0.97 18.44 1.04
N LYS A 328 1.85 19.30 1.57
CA LYS A 328 3.20 19.55 1.05
C LYS A 328 4.10 18.32 1.15
N ILE A 329 4.74 17.97 0.06
CA ILE A 329 5.80 16.97 -0.02
C ILE A 329 7.14 17.70 0.06
N VAL A 330 7.97 17.34 1.02
CA VAL A 330 9.31 17.94 1.19
C VAL A 330 10.35 16.83 1.07
N VAL A 331 11.23 16.97 0.07
CA VAL A 331 12.41 16.13 -0.12
C VAL A 331 13.62 16.92 0.37
N LYS A 332 14.22 16.49 1.49
CA LYS A 332 15.40 17.14 2.07
C LYS A 332 16.67 16.41 1.64
N ASN A 333 17.69 17.18 1.28
CA ASN A 333 19.02 16.69 0.98
C ASN A 333 19.74 16.32 2.29
N GLY A 334 19.90 15.01 2.53
CA GLY A 334 20.66 14.50 3.66
C GLY A 334 22.16 14.76 3.54
N ASN A 335 22.66 15.18 2.37
CA ASN A 335 24.05 15.56 2.16
C ASN A 335 24.35 17.01 2.57
N ALA A 336 23.32 17.85 2.79
CA ALA A 336 23.48 19.28 3.04
C ALA A 336 23.98 19.61 4.46
N SER A 337 24.28 18.62 5.30
CA SER A 337 24.86 18.82 6.63
C SER A 337 26.39 18.61 6.61
N SER A 338 27.13 19.53 6.01
CA SER A 338 28.58 19.72 6.26
C SER A 338 29.12 21.10 5.85
N SER A 339 28.32 22.16 5.91
CA SER A 339 28.82 23.52 5.67
C SER A 339 28.05 24.60 6.42
N SER A 340 28.24 24.64 7.74
CA SER A 340 28.15 25.89 8.49
C SER A 340 29.41 26.05 9.34
N ASN A 341 30.38 26.80 8.81
CA ASN A 341 31.48 27.35 9.58
C ASN A 341 30.92 28.30 10.65
N THR A 342 31.04 27.93 11.92
CA THR A 342 31.28 28.90 13.00
C THR A 342 32.37 28.36 13.90
N THR A 343 33.47 29.11 13.94
CA THR A 343 34.65 28.89 14.75
C THR A 343 34.37 29.06 16.22
N SER A 344 34.63 28.03 17.02
CA SER A 344 35.12 28.19 18.41
C SER A 344 35.96 26.98 18.82
N LYS A 345 37.09 27.27 19.45
CA LYS A 345 38.28 26.44 19.64
C LYS A 345 38.26 25.75 21.01
N ALA A 346 38.58 24.45 21.00
CA ALA A 346 39.21 23.60 22.03
C ALA A 346 38.54 23.36 23.41
N SER A 347 38.38 22.09 23.80
CA SER A 347 39.31 21.37 24.70
C SER A 347 38.89 19.89 24.90
N GLY A 348 39.84 19.05 25.38
CA GLY A 348 39.89 17.57 25.48
C GLY A 348 38.69 16.85 26.14
N THR A 349 38.55 15.51 26.15
CA THR A 349 39.55 14.42 26.18
C THR A 349 38.87 13.04 25.98
N LYS A 350 39.52 12.16 25.19
CA LYS A 350 39.68 10.67 25.21
C LYS A 350 38.73 9.69 25.98
N THR A 351 38.27 8.66 25.22
CA THR A 351 38.06 7.19 25.53
C THR A 351 36.92 6.74 26.47
N LEU A 352 36.19 5.62 26.31
CA LEU A 352 36.23 4.34 25.53
C LEU A 352 34.77 3.79 25.36
N PRO A 353 34.50 2.82 24.45
CA PRO A 353 33.18 2.25 24.20
C PRO A 353 32.89 1.05 25.12
N THR A 354 31.77 1.09 25.85
CA THR A 354 31.25 -0.04 26.62
C THR A 354 30.18 -0.77 25.83
N THR A 355 30.48 -2.01 25.41
CA THR A 355 29.53 -2.93 24.78
C THR A 355 28.67 -3.60 25.87
N TYR A 356 27.36 -3.64 25.66
CA TYR A 356 26.43 -4.32 26.57
C TYR A 356 26.53 -5.84 26.42
N THR A 357 26.58 -6.55 27.55
CA THR A 357 26.73 -8.01 27.62
C THR A 357 25.44 -8.80 27.34
N ASN A 358 24.27 -8.15 27.35
CA ASN A 358 22.99 -8.82 27.11
C ASN A 358 22.11 -7.96 26.20
N CYS A 359 21.70 -8.50 25.06
CA CYS A 359 21.00 -7.75 24.03
C CYS A 359 20.08 -8.68 23.25
N TRP A 360 18.78 -8.49 23.47
CA TRP A 360 17.70 -9.31 22.96
C TRP A 360 17.61 -9.30 21.43
N ALA A 361 17.99 -8.20 20.78
CA ALA A 361 17.93 -8.05 19.32
C ALA A 361 18.82 -9.03 18.54
N LYS A 362 19.89 -9.56 19.15
CA LYS A 362 20.74 -10.57 18.50
C LYS A 362 19.98 -11.84 18.17
N ALA A 363 19.02 -12.24 19.02
CA ALA A 363 18.18 -13.41 18.77
C ALA A 363 17.23 -13.21 17.57
N LEU A 364 16.96 -11.95 17.21
CA LEU A 364 16.14 -11.57 16.05
C LEU A 364 16.99 -11.24 14.81
N GLY A 365 18.32 -11.47 14.87
CA GLY A 365 19.24 -11.21 13.77
C GLY A 365 19.74 -9.77 13.67
N TYR A 366 19.50 -8.92 14.68
CA TYR A 366 19.89 -7.52 14.68
C TYR A 366 21.03 -7.21 15.67
N PRO A 367 21.94 -6.27 15.36
CA PRO A 367 23.00 -5.84 16.27
C PRO A 367 22.45 -5.09 17.51
N CYS A 368 23.33 -4.82 18.47
CA CYS A 368 22.98 -4.08 19.69
C CYS A 368 23.35 -2.62 19.54
N CYS A 369 22.49 -1.75 20.04
CA CYS A 369 22.79 -0.33 20.03
C CYS A 369 23.88 0.00 21.06
N THR A 370 24.77 0.94 20.74
CA THR A 370 25.63 1.57 21.77
C THR A 370 24.78 2.45 22.68
N GLN A 371 25.26 2.72 23.91
CA GLN A 371 24.51 3.48 24.91
C GLN A 371 24.02 4.85 24.40
N ALA A 372 24.82 5.49 23.55
CA ALA A 372 24.57 6.80 22.97
C ALA A 372 23.49 6.81 21.88
N THR A 373 22.97 5.64 21.50
CA THR A 373 21.92 5.55 20.46
C THR A 373 20.58 5.99 21.03
N GLU A 374 19.96 6.96 20.37
CA GLU A 374 18.59 7.37 20.66
C GLU A 374 17.59 6.28 20.29
N VAL A 375 16.54 6.15 21.10
CA VAL A 375 15.44 5.22 20.83
C VAL A 375 14.53 5.88 19.80
N VAL A 376 14.33 5.21 18.67
CA VAL A 376 13.51 5.71 17.56
C VAL A 376 12.20 4.95 17.40
N TYR A 377 12.10 3.78 18.02
CA TYR A 377 10.93 2.90 17.93
C TYR A 377 10.87 1.98 19.15
N THR A 378 9.68 1.55 19.57
CA THR A 378 9.51 0.60 20.68
C THR A 378 8.36 -0.32 20.34
N ASP A 379 8.59 -1.62 20.40
CA ASP A 379 7.58 -2.66 20.18
C ASP A 379 7.53 -3.64 21.36
N SER A 380 6.84 -4.77 21.17
CA SER A 380 6.75 -5.85 22.16
C SER A 380 8.09 -6.52 22.48
N ASN A 381 9.10 -6.41 21.60
CA ASN A 381 10.42 -6.99 21.81
C ASN A 381 11.34 -6.05 22.61
N GLY A 382 11.23 -4.74 22.40
CA GLY A 382 11.93 -3.74 23.20
C GLY A 382 12.16 -2.40 22.50
N GLN A 383 13.07 -1.60 23.05
CA GLN A 383 13.45 -0.31 22.48
C GLN A 383 14.45 -0.49 21.34
N TRP A 384 14.14 0.07 20.17
CA TRP A 384 14.98 0.00 18.99
C TRP A 384 15.66 1.35 18.72
N GLY A 385 16.93 1.28 18.35
CA GLY A 385 17.70 2.40 17.82
C GLY A 385 18.15 2.10 16.40
N ILE A 386 18.78 3.09 15.76
CA ILE A 386 19.41 2.93 14.45
C ILE A 386 20.87 3.35 14.55
N GLN A 387 21.79 2.46 14.13
CA GLN A 387 23.21 2.74 14.07
C GLN A 387 23.79 2.29 12.73
N ASN A 388 24.62 3.14 12.11
CA ASN A 388 25.24 2.87 10.81
C ASN A 388 24.22 2.45 9.73
N ASN A 389 23.03 3.05 9.75
CA ASN A 389 21.87 2.73 8.91
C ASN A 389 21.22 1.34 9.14
N ASP A 390 21.63 0.59 10.16
CA ASP A 390 21.00 -0.69 10.53
C ASP A 390 20.19 -0.58 11.83
N TRP A 391 19.10 -1.35 11.88
CA TRP A 391 18.31 -1.52 13.10
C TRP A 391 19.15 -2.20 14.17
N CYS A 392 19.11 -1.66 15.39
CA CYS A 392 19.73 -2.27 16.55
C CYS A 392 18.76 -2.30 17.73
N GLY A 393 18.85 -3.33 18.56
CA GLY A 393 18.12 -3.35 19.83
C GLY A 393 18.89 -2.60 20.89
N LYS A 394 18.23 -1.64 21.54
CA LYS A 394 18.74 -1.05 22.77
C LYS A 394 18.38 -1.99 23.91
N PRO A 395 19.37 -2.59 24.58
CA PRO A 395 19.08 -3.24 25.85
C PRO A 395 18.56 -2.16 26.81
N ASP A 396 17.45 -2.42 27.50
CA ASP A 396 17.01 -1.48 28.54
C ASP A 396 18.18 -1.32 29.50
N SER A 397 18.48 -0.08 29.91
CA SER A 397 19.46 0.19 30.96
C SER A 397 19.11 -0.47 32.31
N ASN A 398 18.03 -1.26 32.36
CA ASN A 398 17.58 -2.09 33.47
C ASN A 398 17.02 -3.48 33.08
N THR A 399 17.33 -4.07 31.91
CA THR A 399 16.92 -5.46 31.58
C THR A 399 17.85 -6.51 32.17
N LYS A 400 17.87 -6.65 33.50
CA LYS A 400 18.13 -7.97 34.09
C LYS A 400 16.85 -8.75 34.39
N ASN A 401 15.67 -8.13 34.36
CA ASN A 401 14.63 -8.64 35.25
C ASN A 401 13.37 -9.21 34.57
N CYS A 402 13.12 -9.01 33.28
CA CYS A 402 11.88 -9.51 32.66
C CYS A 402 12.10 -10.54 31.54
N TRP A 403 11.88 -11.79 31.90
CA TRP A 403 12.05 -12.98 31.06
C TRP A 403 10.86 -13.22 30.12
N ALA A 404 9.62 -12.86 30.48
CA ALA A 404 8.43 -13.16 29.66
C ALA A 404 8.39 -12.46 28.29
N ARG A 405 9.16 -11.38 28.11
CA ARG A 405 9.27 -10.70 26.80
C ARG A 405 9.84 -11.61 25.71
N SER A 406 10.75 -12.52 26.04
CA SER A 406 11.27 -13.48 25.04
C SER A 406 10.24 -14.50 24.57
N LEU A 407 9.11 -14.61 25.28
CA LEU A 407 7.99 -15.49 24.95
C LEU A 407 6.84 -14.73 24.29
N GLY A 408 7.01 -13.44 23.99
CA GLY A 408 5.98 -12.59 23.36
C GLY A 408 4.97 -11.98 24.34
N TYR A 409 5.25 -12.03 25.65
CA TYR A 409 4.36 -11.49 26.69
C TYR A 409 4.97 -10.27 27.39
N ASN A 410 4.14 -9.37 27.89
CA ASN A 410 4.59 -8.20 28.64
C ASN A 410 5.08 -8.57 30.04
N CYS A 411 5.85 -7.68 30.68
CA CYS A 411 6.14 -7.77 32.11
C CYS A 411 4.97 -7.21 32.88
N CYS A 412 4.69 -7.75 34.06
CA CYS A 412 3.70 -7.14 34.94
C CYS A 412 4.20 -5.78 35.43
N SER A 413 3.33 -4.77 35.51
CA SER A 413 3.71 -3.45 36.03
C SER A 413 4.31 -3.54 37.45
N THR A 414 5.20 -2.64 37.81
CA THR A 414 5.75 -2.54 39.18
C THR A 414 4.94 -1.63 40.09
N SER A 415 3.85 -1.02 39.59
CA SER A 415 3.02 -0.06 40.34
C SER A 415 2.19 -0.68 41.47
N THR A 416 2.02 -2.00 41.48
CA THR A 416 1.30 -2.77 42.50
C THR A 416 2.05 -4.08 42.78
N CYS A 417 1.88 -4.65 43.98
CA CYS A 417 2.41 -5.98 44.25
C CYS A 417 1.69 -7.05 43.39
N ARG A 418 2.36 -8.18 43.15
CA ARG A 418 1.91 -9.24 42.23
C ARG A 418 1.62 -10.54 42.96
N ASN A 419 0.60 -11.25 42.51
CA ASN A 419 0.27 -12.59 43.00
C ASN A 419 0.45 -13.58 41.86
N ALA A 420 1.43 -14.49 41.96
CA ALA A 420 1.65 -15.49 40.93
C ALA A 420 0.40 -16.36 40.72
N GLN A 421 -0.26 -16.22 39.57
CA GLN A 421 -1.42 -17.01 39.16
C GLN A 421 -1.01 -18.34 38.56
N PHE A 422 0.20 -18.39 37.97
CA PHE A 422 0.75 -19.56 37.32
C PHE A 422 2.28 -19.53 37.40
N SER A 423 2.93 -20.68 37.36
CA SER A 423 4.39 -20.76 37.35
C SER A 423 4.82 -21.97 36.54
N ASP A 424 5.81 -21.78 35.67
CA ASP A 424 6.38 -22.82 34.83
C ASP A 424 7.92 -22.76 34.85
N ASN A 425 8.57 -23.42 33.89
CA ASN A 425 10.03 -23.46 33.79
C ASN A 425 10.64 -22.12 33.34
N ASP A 426 9.83 -21.21 32.80
CA ASP A 426 10.27 -19.90 32.33
C ASP A 426 10.15 -18.85 33.46
N GLY A 427 9.12 -18.95 34.31
CA GLY A 427 9.02 -18.18 35.55
C GLY A 427 7.60 -18.06 36.11
N GLN A 428 7.37 -17.04 36.95
CA GLN A 428 6.07 -16.79 37.58
C GLN A 428 5.22 -15.78 36.79
N TRP A 429 3.97 -16.12 36.52
CA TRP A 429 3.04 -15.35 35.71
C TRP A 429 1.91 -14.73 36.54
N ASP A 430 1.46 -13.53 36.16
CA ASP A 430 0.25 -12.87 36.67
C ASP A 430 -0.64 -12.43 35.49
N ILE A 431 -1.86 -11.97 35.78
CA ILE A 431 -2.79 -11.44 34.79
C ILE A 431 -3.03 -9.95 35.07
N GLU A 432 -2.65 -9.09 34.12
CA GLU A 432 -2.84 -7.65 34.20
C GLU A 432 -3.72 -7.17 33.04
N ASN A 433 -4.81 -6.46 33.36
CA ASN A 433 -5.78 -5.96 32.38
C ASN A 433 -6.30 -7.05 31.43
N GLY A 434 -6.50 -8.27 31.94
CA GLY A 434 -6.98 -9.42 31.18
C GLY A 434 -5.94 -10.10 30.30
N ASN A 435 -4.66 -9.71 30.38
CA ASN A 435 -3.57 -10.30 29.59
C ASN A 435 -2.50 -10.92 30.52
N TRP A 436 -1.89 -12.02 30.07
CA TRP A 436 -0.77 -12.65 30.76
C TRP A 436 0.47 -11.75 30.75
N CYS A 437 1.13 -11.68 31.91
CA CYS A 437 2.37 -10.96 32.08
C CYS A 437 3.36 -11.75 32.95
N GLY A 438 4.65 -11.60 32.69
CA GLY A 438 5.70 -12.20 33.51
C GLY A 438 6.02 -11.36 34.73
N ILE A 439 6.04 -11.98 35.90
CA ILE A 439 6.53 -11.37 37.14
C ILE A 439 8.06 -11.38 37.08
N ALA A 440 8.62 -10.17 36.97
CA ALA A 440 10.04 -9.90 36.97
C ALA A 440 10.57 -9.80 38.40
N THR A 441 11.89 -9.96 38.58
CA THR A 441 12.54 -9.76 39.89
C THR A 441 12.49 -8.31 40.39
N THR A 442 12.08 -7.35 39.54
CA THR A 442 11.72 -5.98 39.94
C THR A 442 10.32 -5.82 40.52
N ASN A 443 9.45 -6.82 40.39
CA ASN A 443 8.10 -6.77 40.96
C ASN A 443 8.16 -7.18 42.45
N THR A 444 7.40 -6.48 43.27
CA THR A 444 7.15 -6.90 44.66
C THR A 444 6.05 -7.97 44.63
N LEU A 445 6.31 -9.16 45.21
CA LEU A 445 5.26 -10.15 45.41
C LEU A 445 4.39 -9.75 46.60
N CYS A 446 3.07 -9.90 46.44
CA CYS A 446 2.20 -10.15 47.57
C CYS A 446 2.23 -11.68 47.85
#